data_AF-A0A3Q2DRK3-F1
#
_entry.id   AF-A0A3Q2DRK3-F1
#
_cell.length_a   1.000
_cell.length_b   1.000
_cell.length_c   1.000
_cell.angle_alpha   90.00
_cell.angle_beta   90.00
_cell.angle_gamma   90.00
#
_symmetry.space_group_name_H-M   'P 1'
#
loop_
_entity.id
_entity.type
_entity.pdbx_description
1 polymer ?
#
loop_
_entity_poly.entity_id
_entity_poly.type
_entity_poly.pdbx_seq_one_letter_code
_entity_poly.pdbx_strand_id
1 'polypeptide(L)'
;SVWRFCIRNRNAKFTCYLLILALHFFFQNCLVNVPKTRRTYCKKCKKHQPHKVTQYKKGKDSLYAQGKRRYDRKQSGYGGQTKPIFRKKAKTTKKIVLRLECVEPNCRSKRMLAIKRCKHFELGGDKKRKVGRKQHQHFRVGM
;
A
#
# COMPACT_ATOMS: atom_id res chain seq x y z
N SER A 1 34.79 -16.95 6.70
CA SER A 1 34.41 -18.07 7.59
C SER A 1 33.71 -17.59 8.87
N VAL A 2 32.51 -17.00 8.75
CA VAL A 2 31.62 -16.67 9.89
C VAL A 2 30.32 -17.50 9.82
N TRP A 3 30.04 -18.08 8.66
CA TRP A 3 28.89 -18.95 8.38
C TRP A 3 29.01 -20.39 8.90
N ARG A 4 30.13 -20.75 9.57
CA ARG A 4 30.33 -22.07 10.18
C ARG A 4 30.27 -22.07 11.71
N PHE A 5 29.87 -20.97 12.35
CA PHE A 5 29.75 -20.88 13.81
C PHE A 5 28.29 -20.85 14.33
N CYS A 6 27.29 -21.01 13.46
CA CYS A 6 25.88 -20.97 13.86
C CYS A 6 25.16 -22.33 13.76
N ILE A 7 25.89 -23.45 13.86
CA ILE A 7 25.32 -24.82 13.93
C ILE A 7 25.69 -25.50 15.26
N ARG A 8 25.88 -24.76 16.36
CA ARG A 8 26.24 -25.37 17.65
C ARG A 8 25.68 -24.69 18.90
N ASN A 9 24.55 -24.02 18.82
CA ASN A 9 23.84 -23.61 20.04
C ASN A 9 22.32 -23.59 19.85
N ARG A 10 21.62 -24.54 20.49
CA ARG A 10 20.14 -24.60 20.49
C ARG A 10 19.51 -23.38 21.17
N ASN A 11 20.22 -22.73 22.11
CA ASN A 11 19.74 -21.53 22.81
C ASN A 11 19.87 -20.24 21.99
N ALA A 12 20.75 -20.17 20.99
CA ALA A 12 20.88 -19.00 20.12
C ALA A 12 19.79 -18.94 19.02
N LYS A 13 19.19 -20.09 18.69
CA LYS A 13 18.05 -20.14 17.76
C LYS A 13 16.76 -19.66 18.41
N PHE A 14 16.58 -19.90 19.72
CA PHE A 14 15.37 -19.53 20.46
C PHE A 14 15.29 -18.02 20.73
N THR A 15 16.40 -17.39 21.13
CA THR A 15 16.48 -15.94 21.33
C THR A 15 16.34 -15.16 20.02
N CYS A 16 16.88 -15.69 18.91
CA CYS A 16 16.69 -15.10 17.58
C CYS A 16 15.24 -15.25 17.09
N TYR A 17 14.56 -16.35 17.37
CA TYR A 17 13.14 -16.55 17.01
C TYR A 17 12.20 -15.62 17.80
N LEU A 18 12.46 -15.42 19.10
CA LEU A 18 11.72 -14.47 19.95
C LEU A 18 11.96 -13.01 19.54
N LEU A 19 13.19 -12.64 19.17
CA LEU A 19 13.49 -11.30 18.62
C LEU A 19 12.86 -11.08 17.24
N ILE A 20 12.85 -12.11 16.37
CA ILE A 20 12.16 -12.05 15.07
C ILE A 20 10.65 -11.96 15.24
N LEU A 21 10.04 -12.72 16.17
CA LEU A 21 8.62 -12.61 16.51
C LEU A 21 8.28 -11.24 17.11
N ALA A 22 9.10 -10.70 18.01
CA ALA A 22 8.91 -9.38 18.60
C ALA A 22 9.03 -8.24 17.57
N LEU A 23 9.98 -8.33 16.62
CA LEU A 23 10.11 -7.40 15.50
C LEU A 23 8.95 -7.54 14.48
N HIS A 24 8.41 -8.74 14.29
CA HIS A 24 7.23 -8.97 13.46
C HIS A 24 5.95 -8.44 14.13
N PHE A 25 5.87 -8.52 15.47
CA PHE A 25 4.76 -8.04 16.29
C PHE A 25 4.73 -6.50 16.39
N PHE A 26 5.88 -5.83 16.48
CA PHE A 26 5.96 -4.37 16.53
C PHE A 26 5.58 -3.67 15.21
N PHE A 27 5.60 -4.39 14.08
CA PHE A 27 5.28 -3.86 12.75
C PHE A 27 3.79 -4.04 12.35
N GLN A 28 2.93 -4.52 13.25
CA GLN A 28 1.60 -5.02 12.86
C GLN A 28 0.47 -3.96 12.85
N ASN A 29 0.60 -2.79 13.51
CA ASN A 29 -0.59 -1.93 13.74
C ASN A 29 -0.46 -0.46 13.28
N CYS A 30 0.19 -0.21 12.14
CA CYS A 30 0.08 1.10 11.48
C CYS A 30 -1.15 1.14 10.55
N LEU A 31 -2.30 1.52 11.11
CA LEU A 31 -3.50 1.84 10.33
C LEU A 31 -3.20 3.03 9.40
N VAL A 32 -3.32 2.84 8.08
CA VAL A 32 -3.15 3.92 7.10
C VAL A 32 -4.52 4.47 6.71
N ASN A 33 -4.80 5.68 7.15
CA ASN A 33 -6.02 6.42 6.81
C ASN A 33 -5.72 7.49 5.73
N VAL A 34 -6.48 7.46 4.63
CA VAL A 34 -6.41 8.48 3.57
C VAL A 34 -7.76 9.18 3.43
N PRO A 35 -7.81 10.53 3.39
CA PRO A 35 -9.07 11.25 3.26
C PRO A 35 -9.74 10.99 1.90
N LYS A 36 -11.09 10.98 1.88
CA LYS A 36 -11.89 10.81 0.67
C LYS A 36 -11.78 12.00 -0.31
N THR A 37 -11.39 13.17 0.19
CA THR A 37 -11.17 14.39 -0.60
C THR A 37 -9.78 14.95 -0.30
N ARG A 38 -9.07 15.41 -1.36
CA ARG A 38 -7.75 16.04 -1.22
C ARG A 38 -7.62 17.18 -2.22
N ARG A 39 -7.21 18.38 -1.77
CA ARG A 39 -6.82 19.46 -2.69
C ARG A 39 -5.43 19.15 -3.26
N THR A 40 -5.33 19.05 -4.58
CA THR A 40 -4.06 18.77 -5.26
C THR A 40 -4.05 19.39 -6.65
N TYR A 41 -2.87 19.54 -7.23
CA TYR A 41 -2.71 20.15 -8.55
C TYR A 41 -3.36 19.29 -9.65
N CYS A 42 -4.24 19.90 -10.43
CA CYS A 42 -4.81 19.31 -11.64
C CYS A 42 -4.05 19.78 -12.88
N LYS A 43 -3.54 18.84 -13.68
CA LYS A 43 -2.78 19.17 -14.91
C LYS A 43 -3.65 19.85 -15.99
N LYS A 44 -4.93 19.48 -16.10
CA LYS A 44 -5.84 20.08 -17.09
C LYS A 44 -6.30 21.48 -16.68
N CYS A 45 -6.69 21.66 -15.42
CA CYS A 45 -7.15 22.96 -14.91
C CYS A 45 -5.99 23.92 -14.60
N LYS A 46 -4.74 23.43 -14.52
CA LYS A 46 -3.53 24.15 -14.09
C LYS A 46 -3.63 24.83 -12.72
N LYS A 47 -4.60 24.43 -11.89
CA LYS A 47 -4.86 24.95 -10.53
C LYS A 47 -5.07 23.82 -9.53
N HIS A 48 -4.95 24.15 -8.24
CA HIS A 48 -5.21 23.21 -7.14
C HIS A 48 -6.71 23.07 -6.89
N GLN A 49 -7.28 21.95 -7.33
CA GLN A 49 -8.70 21.64 -7.12
C GLN A 49 -8.90 20.52 -6.09
N PRO A 50 -10.08 20.46 -5.46
CA PRO A 50 -10.48 19.28 -4.71
C PRO A 50 -10.60 18.08 -5.66
N HIS A 51 -9.98 16.98 -5.28
CA HIS A 51 -10.08 15.70 -5.98
C HIS A 51 -10.77 14.67 -5.07
N LYS A 52 -11.70 13.91 -5.65
CA LYS A 52 -12.26 12.71 -5.03
C LYS A 52 -11.21 11.60 -5.12
N VAL A 53 -10.89 11.02 -3.97
CA VAL A 53 -9.92 9.93 -3.84
C VAL A 53 -10.70 8.62 -3.80
N THR A 54 -10.34 7.68 -4.66
CA THR A 54 -10.85 6.30 -4.62
C THR A 54 -9.71 5.31 -4.69
N GLN A 55 -9.93 4.08 -4.23
CA GLN A 55 -8.98 3.00 -4.46
C GLN A 55 -9.06 2.54 -5.92
N TYR A 56 -7.92 2.35 -6.57
CA TYR A 56 -7.86 1.73 -7.89
C TYR A 56 -8.11 0.23 -7.78
N LYS A 57 -9.01 -0.29 -8.62
CA LYS A 57 -9.23 -1.72 -8.82
C LYS A 57 -8.74 -2.09 -10.22
N LYS A 58 -8.01 -3.20 -10.33
CA LYS A 58 -7.63 -3.75 -11.64
C LYS A 58 -8.90 -4.22 -12.34
N GLY A 59 -9.09 -3.82 -13.60
CA GLY A 59 -10.17 -4.33 -14.44
C GLY A 59 -9.96 -5.80 -14.84
N LYS A 60 -10.98 -6.39 -15.46
CA LYS A 60 -10.88 -7.73 -16.09
C LYS A 60 -9.86 -7.67 -17.23
N ASP A 61 -9.05 -8.71 -17.36
CA ASP A 61 -8.10 -8.82 -18.47
C ASP A 61 -8.87 -9.08 -19.79
N SER A 62 -8.50 -8.38 -20.86
CA SER A 62 -9.13 -8.52 -22.18
C SER A 62 -8.66 -9.77 -22.91
N LEU A 63 -9.59 -10.52 -23.51
CA LEU A 63 -9.30 -11.75 -24.26
C LEU A 63 -8.63 -11.46 -25.61
N TYR A 64 -8.94 -10.32 -26.22
CA TYR A 64 -8.45 -9.95 -27.55
C TYR A 64 -7.08 -9.26 -27.53
N ALA A 65 -6.52 -9.02 -26.34
CA ALA A 65 -5.18 -8.49 -26.20
C ALA A 65 -4.17 -9.42 -26.90
N GLN A 66 -3.20 -8.84 -27.60
CA GLN A 66 -2.22 -9.58 -28.40
C GLN A 66 -1.51 -10.68 -27.60
N GLY A 67 -1.15 -10.40 -26.34
CA GLY A 67 -0.51 -11.36 -25.45
C GLY A 67 -1.38 -12.56 -25.12
N LYS A 68 -2.68 -12.34 -24.90
CA LYS A 68 -3.65 -13.42 -24.62
C LYS A 68 -3.92 -14.26 -25.87
N ARG A 69 -4.16 -13.63 -27.03
CA ARG A 69 -4.28 -14.34 -28.32
C ARG A 69 -3.07 -15.21 -28.64
N ARG A 70 -1.86 -14.70 -28.41
CA ARG A 70 -0.61 -15.46 -28.58
C ARG A 70 -0.51 -16.62 -27.59
N TYR A 71 -0.89 -16.41 -26.32
CA TYR A 71 -0.87 -17.44 -25.30
C TYR A 71 -1.83 -18.58 -25.65
N ASP A 72 -3.05 -18.25 -26.04
CA ASP A 72 -4.10 -19.25 -26.34
C ASP A 72 -3.75 -20.08 -27.57
N ARG A 73 -3.23 -19.45 -28.64
CA ARG A 73 -2.70 -20.16 -29.80
C ARG A 73 -1.49 -21.04 -29.47
N LYS A 74 -0.65 -20.64 -28.52
CA LYS A 74 0.48 -21.46 -28.09
C LYS A 74 0.02 -22.64 -27.23
N GLN A 75 -1.04 -22.43 -26.44
CA GLN A 75 -1.56 -23.40 -25.49
C GLN A 75 -2.46 -24.46 -26.14
N SER A 76 -2.98 -24.21 -27.34
CA SER A 76 -3.79 -25.18 -28.09
C SER A 76 -2.94 -26.34 -28.64
N GLY A 77 -3.51 -27.54 -28.66
CA GLY A 77 -2.86 -28.77 -29.14
C GLY A 77 -2.23 -29.59 -28.02
N TYR A 78 -1.30 -30.47 -28.37
CA TYR A 78 -0.56 -31.30 -27.42
C TYR A 78 0.69 -30.58 -26.89
N GLY A 79 1.23 -31.04 -25.76
CA GLY A 79 2.45 -30.46 -25.15
C GLY A 79 2.25 -29.75 -23.81
N GLY A 80 1.05 -29.82 -23.22
CA GLY A 80 0.80 -29.41 -21.83
C GLY A 80 0.95 -27.91 -21.58
N GLN A 81 1.56 -27.53 -20.45
CA GLN A 81 1.68 -26.14 -20.03
C GLN A 81 2.89 -25.45 -20.67
N THR A 82 2.64 -24.45 -21.53
CA THR A 82 3.69 -23.85 -22.39
C THR A 82 4.44 -22.66 -21.78
N LYS A 83 3.94 -22.10 -20.68
CA LYS A 83 4.51 -20.95 -19.98
C LYS A 83 4.63 -21.23 -18.47
N PRO A 84 5.70 -20.78 -17.81
CA PRO A 84 5.93 -21.08 -16.41
C PRO A 84 4.88 -20.42 -15.51
N ILE A 85 4.36 -21.19 -14.55
CA ILE A 85 3.45 -20.70 -13.51
C ILE A 85 4.28 -20.28 -12.29
N PHE A 86 4.15 -19.03 -11.87
CA PHE A 86 4.89 -18.52 -10.71
C PHE A 86 4.27 -19.00 -9.39
N ARG A 87 4.92 -19.99 -8.74
CA ARG A 87 4.43 -20.64 -7.50
C ARG A 87 4.86 -19.93 -6.21
N LYS A 88 6.11 -19.45 -6.12
CA LYS A 88 6.69 -18.94 -4.85
C LYS A 88 6.49 -17.43 -4.67
N LYS A 89 5.34 -17.01 -4.12
CA LYS A 89 5.05 -15.59 -3.84
C LYS A 89 5.58 -15.17 -2.46
N ALA A 90 6.62 -14.35 -2.43
CA ALA A 90 7.22 -13.85 -1.17
C ALA A 90 6.52 -12.60 -0.60
N LYS A 91 5.86 -11.77 -1.42
CA LYS A 91 5.26 -10.51 -0.96
C LYS A 91 3.83 -10.74 -0.47
N THR A 92 3.56 -10.36 0.77
CA THR A 92 2.25 -10.50 1.42
C THR A 92 1.30 -9.33 1.12
N THR A 93 1.83 -8.12 0.90
CA THR A 93 1.04 -6.90 0.64
C THR A 93 1.30 -6.32 -0.74
N LYS A 94 0.33 -5.57 -1.27
CA LYS A 94 0.42 -4.86 -2.56
C LYS A 94 0.70 -3.38 -2.34
N LYS A 95 1.23 -2.69 -3.36
CA LYS A 95 1.22 -1.22 -3.37
C LYS A 95 -0.20 -0.76 -3.68
N ILE A 96 -0.74 0.12 -2.84
CA ILE A 96 -2.08 0.67 -3.06
C ILE A 96 -1.96 1.85 -4.01
N VAL A 97 -2.75 1.84 -5.07
CA VAL A 97 -2.84 2.94 -6.02
C VAL A 97 -4.15 3.67 -5.77
N LEU A 98 -4.05 4.97 -5.56
CA LEU A 98 -5.20 5.87 -5.46
C LEU A 98 -5.52 6.42 -6.84
N ARG A 99 -6.81 6.51 -7.13
CA ARG A 99 -7.34 7.24 -8.28
C ARG A 99 -7.89 8.56 -7.77
N LEU A 100 -7.26 9.65 -8.22
CA LEU A 100 -7.65 11.02 -7.91
C LEU A 100 -8.47 11.54 -9.09
N GLU A 101 -9.73 11.86 -8.84
CA GLU A 101 -10.66 12.39 -9.85
C GLU A 101 -10.97 13.84 -9.53
N CYS A 102 -10.71 14.76 -10.47
CA CYS A 102 -11.02 16.18 -10.29
C CYS A 102 -12.53 16.37 -10.18
N VAL A 103 -12.98 17.12 -9.17
CA VAL A 103 -14.41 17.39 -8.93
C VAL A 103 -14.99 18.37 -9.96
N GLU A 104 -14.15 19.20 -10.58
CA GLU A 104 -14.56 20.17 -11.59
C GLU A 104 -15.32 19.48 -12.76
N PRO A 105 -16.58 19.86 -13.05
CA PRO A 105 -17.45 19.16 -14.00
C PRO A 105 -16.88 19.14 -15.42
N ASN A 106 -16.16 20.19 -15.81
CA ASN A 106 -15.58 20.35 -17.15
C ASN A 106 -14.30 19.53 -17.35
N CYS A 107 -13.65 19.07 -16.27
CA CYS A 107 -12.33 18.45 -16.34
C CYS A 107 -12.38 16.93 -16.16
N ARG A 108 -13.02 16.47 -15.07
CA ARG A 108 -13.13 15.05 -14.62
C ARG A 108 -11.86 14.21 -14.84
N SER A 109 -10.68 14.85 -14.81
CA SER A 109 -9.42 14.20 -15.13
C SER A 109 -9.06 13.23 -14.01
N LYS A 110 -8.52 12.08 -14.38
CA LYS A 110 -8.13 11.02 -13.45
C LYS A 110 -6.60 10.94 -13.40
N ARG A 111 -6.04 10.89 -12.20
CA ARG A 111 -4.60 10.69 -11.95
C ARG A 111 -4.39 9.52 -11.01
N MET A 112 -3.44 8.64 -11.33
CA MET A 112 -3.06 7.54 -10.45
C MET A 112 -1.88 7.95 -9.54
N LEU A 113 -1.97 7.63 -8.26
CA LEU A 113 -0.91 7.88 -7.28
C LEU A 113 -0.66 6.62 -6.46
N ALA A 114 0.55 6.06 -6.55
CA ALA A 114 0.94 4.89 -5.76
C ALA A 114 1.45 5.32 -4.38
N ILE A 115 0.95 4.68 -3.33
CA ILE A 115 1.47 4.80 -1.96
C ILE A 115 2.43 3.63 -1.68
N LYS A 116 3.23 3.77 -0.62
CA LYS A 116 3.98 2.67 0.00
C LYS A 116 3.05 1.49 0.34
N ARG A 117 3.63 0.30 0.54
CA ARG A 117 2.88 -0.91 0.89
C ARG A 117 2.37 -0.79 2.33
N CYS A 118 1.11 -1.14 2.56
CA CYS A 118 0.50 -1.24 3.88
C CYS A 118 -0.29 -2.56 3.99
N LYS A 119 -0.47 -3.04 5.22
CA LYS A 119 -1.25 -4.25 5.52
C LYS A 119 -2.75 -3.95 5.52
N HIS A 120 -3.13 -2.89 6.22
CA HIS A 120 -4.51 -2.41 6.29
C HIS A 120 -4.60 -0.97 5.76
N PHE A 121 -5.68 -0.68 5.03
CA PHE A 121 -5.92 0.59 4.37
C PHE A 121 -7.38 0.95 4.48
N GLU A 122 -7.65 2.15 4.98
CA GLU A 122 -8.99 2.70 5.12
C GLU A 122 -9.10 4.04 4.42
N LEU A 123 -10.28 4.31 3.86
CA LEU A 123 -10.56 5.53 3.13
C LEU A 123 -11.58 6.38 3.89
N GLY A 124 -11.10 7.45 4.51
CA GLY A 124 -11.90 8.38 5.31
C GLY A 124 -12.35 7.79 6.64
N GLY A 125 -11.48 7.05 7.32
CA GLY A 125 -11.70 6.63 8.71
C GLY A 125 -11.64 7.83 9.68
N ASP A 126 -12.08 7.61 10.91
CA ASP A 126 -12.15 8.66 11.92
C ASP A 126 -10.77 9.26 12.22
N LYS A 127 -10.73 10.58 12.31
CA LYS A 127 -9.51 11.28 12.72
C LYS A 127 -9.29 10.98 14.20
N LYS A 128 -8.15 10.38 14.54
CA LYS A 128 -7.72 10.25 15.95
C LYS A 128 -7.70 11.65 16.57
N ARG A 129 -8.51 11.87 17.61
CA ARG A 129 -8.55 13.12 18.36
C ARG A 129 -7.18 13.35 19.01
N LYS A 130 -6.65 14.57 18.95
CA LYS A 130 -5.50 14.94 19.77
C LYS A 130 -6.00 15.03 21.22
N VAL A 131 -5.53 14.15 22.10
CA VAL A 131 -5.63 14.39 23.54
C VAL A 131 -4.77 15.62 23.81
N GLY A 132 -5.41 16.73 24.21
CA GLY A 132 -4.76 18.03 24.32
C GLY A 132 -3.61 17.99 25.33
N ARG A 133 -2.45 18.57 24.96
CA ARG A 133 -1.50 19.05 25.97
C ARG A 133 -2.19 20.21 26.68
N LYS A 134 -2.54 20.05 27.96
CA LYS A 134 -2.99 21.17 28.81
C LYS A 134 -1.92 22.26 28.74
N GLN A 135 -2.30 23.47 28.33
CA GLN A 135 -1.41 24.62 28.43
C GLN A 135 -1.24 24.90 29.92
N HIS A 136 -0.03 24.77 30.45
CA HIS A 136 0.32 25.37 31.74
C HIS A 136 0.17 26.87 31.56
N GLN A 137 -0.93 27.44 32.06
CA GLN A 137 -1.03 28.89 32.17
C GLN A 137 -0.01 29.31 33.22
N HIS A 138 1.04 29.98 32.77
CA HIS A 138 1.95 30.68 33.66
C HIS A 138 1.16 31.87 34.21
N PHE A 139 0.60 31.72 35.41
CA PHE A 139 0.07 32.86 36.15
C PHE A 139 1.22 33.86 36.31
N ARG A 140 1.15 34.99 35.60
CA ARG A 140 1.92 36.16 35.96
C ARG A 140 1.31 36.68 37.25
N VAL A 141 1.99 36.46 38.38
CA VAL A 141 1.71 37.19 39.61
C VAL A 141 2.07 38.65 39.30
N GLY A 142 1.06 39.51 39.29
CA GLY A 142 1.24 40.95 39.11
C GLY A 142 1.59 41.61 40.43
N MET A 143 2.57 42.52 40.34
CA MET A 143 3.02 43.55 41.30
C MET A 143 3.58 43.07 42.64
#